data_AF-A0A2V9NEL7-F1
#
_entry.id   AF-A0A2V9NEL7-F1
#
_cell.length_a   1.000
_cell.length_b   1.000
_cell.length_c   1.000
_cell.angle_alpha   90.00
_cell.angle_beta   90.00
_cell.angle_gamma   90.00
#
_symmetry.space_group_name_H-M   'P 1'
#
loop_
_entity.id
_entity.type
_entity.pdbx_description
1 polymer ?
#
loop_
_entity_poly.entity_id
_entity_poly.type
_entity_poly.pdbx_seq_one_letter_code
_entity_poly.pdbx_strand_id
1 'polypeptide(L)'
;MGEPHPKLPASSSLTTAVPVFLQPEAEQLYREVLTALNEHNVSYAIAGAVALEKYTGIWRATKDLDLFIESHNVRKALNHLRRHGFRCEILDPVWLAKARRGEYFVDLISGMSNGVIMVDESWMRRTQPAIIVGVESRIISPEDLIASKLFVTRRERFDGADIAHIIYRTRGQLEWERLLELSGEHWEMLLWTLMLFRYVYPAHSDYVPNTLWQDLLSRYLQLVQQKDPNAPFRGSLVDENMFSIDMKDWGLEDLQSGFRTRRLRKQATGAHNGGPPAKRHGQSL
;
A
#
# COMPACT_ATOMS: atom_id res chain seq x y z
N MET A 1 15.66 -8.38 39.90
CA MET A 1 14.36 -7.73 39.66
C MET A 1 14.50 -7.02 38.32
N GLY A 2 14.02 -7.63 37.24
CA GLY A 2 14.03 -7.00 35.92
C GLY A 2 12.88 -6.02 35.83
N GLU A 3 13.15 -4.79 35.41
CA GLU A 3 12.09 -3.82 35.13
C GLU A 3 11.12 -4.41 34.10
N PRO A 4 9.80 -4.21 34.27
CA PRO A 4 8.85 -4.67 33.28
C PRO A 4 9.04 -3.84 32.01
N HIS A 5 9.45 -4.49 30.92
CA HIS A 5 9.40 -3.88 29.59
C HIS A 5 7.98 -3.33 29.37
N PRO A 6 7.82 -2.03 29.06
CA PRO A 6 6.50 -1.47 28.85
C PRO A 6 5.87 -2.19 27.67
N LYS A 7 4.73 -2.84 27.91
CA LYS A 7 3.91 -3.40 26.84
C LYS A 7 3.60 -2.27 25.87
N LEU A 8 4.07 -2.39 24.63
CA LEU A 8 3.73 -1.46 23.56
C LEU A 8 2.19 -1.36 23.48
N PRO A 9 1.60 -0.15 23.47
CA PRO A 9 0.17 0.01 23.27
C PRO A 9 -0.23 -0.59 21.90
N ALA A 10 -1.52 -0.74 21.65
CA ALA A 10 -2.01 -0.81 20.26
C ALA A 10 -1.34 0.30 19.43
N SER A 11 -1.04 0.04 18.14
CA SER A 11 -0.46 1.00 17.17
C SER A 11 -0.62 2.45 17.64
N SER A 12 0.46 3.04 18.19
CA SER A 12 0.35 4.40 18.72
C SER A 12 0.42 5.36 17.54
N SER A 13 -0.60 6.18 17.35
CA SER A 13 -0.61 7.23 16.33
C SER A 13 0.47 8.30 16.56
N LEU A 14 1.08 8.34 17.75
CA LEU A 14 2.14 9.27 18.11
C LEU A 14 3.44 8.93 17.37
N THR A 15 3.89 9.88 16.56
CA THR A 15 5.17 9.83 15.84
C THR A 15 6.31 10.39 16.69
N THR A 16 7.51 9.85 16.52
CA THR A 16 8.71 10.36 17.21
C THR A 16 9.92 10.38 16.28
N ALA A 17 10.90 11.23 16.57
CA ALA A 17 12.22 11.20 15.93
C ALA A 17 13.19 10.22 16.62
N VAL A 18 12.78 9.63 17.76
CA VAL A 18 13.59 8.69 18.54
C VAL A 18 13.36 7.27 18.02
N PRO A 19 14.42 6.47 17.82
CA PRO A 19 14.29 5.08 17.40
C PRO A 19 13.38 4.27 18.30
N VAL A 20 12.45 3.54 17.69
CA VAL A 20 11.59 2.57 18.38
C VAL A 20 12.13 1.18 18.09
N PHE A 21 12.67 0.53 19.12
CA PHE A 21 13.21 -0.81 18.98
C PHE A 21 12.10 -1.86 18.90
N LEU A 22 12.24 -2.78 17.95
CA LEU A 22 11.38 -3.96 17.86
C LEU A 22 11.61 -4.85 19.07
N GLN A 23 10.54 -5.48 19.55
CA GLN A 23 10.66 -6.55 20.53
C GLN A 23 11.34 -7.77 19.88
N PRO A 24 12.14 -8.56 20.61
CA PRO A 24 12.86 -9.71 20.04
C PRO A 24 11.95 -10.70 19.32
N GLU A 25 10.73 -10.92 19.81
CA GLU A 25 9.76 -11.82 19.19
C GLU A 25 9.24 -11.27 17.84
N ALA A 26 9.10 -9.95 17.72
CA ALA A 26 8.73 -9.29 16.48
C ALA A 26 9.87 -9.38 15.46
N GLU A 27 11.10 -9.08 15.90
CA GLU A 27 12.30 -9.18 15.07
C GLU A 27 12.47 -10.60 14.51
N GLN A 28 12.35 -11.61 15.38
CA GLN A 28 12.45 -13.01 14.99
C GLN A 28 11.34 -13.41 14.01
N LEU A 29 10.09 -12.97 14.25
CA LEU A 29 8.97 -13.22 13.35
C LEU A 29 9.24 -12.63 11.96
N TYR A 30 9.63 -11.36 11.89
CA TYR A 30 9.91 -10.68 10.63
C TYR A 30 11.07 -11.33 9.89
N ARG A 31 12.15 -11.70 10.60
CA ARG A 31 13.31 -12.38 10.04
C ARG A 31 12.90 -13.69 9.38
N GLU A 32 12.15 -14.54 10.09
CA GLU A 32 11.69 -15.81 9.56
C GLU A 32 10.77 -15.66 8.34
N VAL A 33 9.85 -14.69 8.36
CA VAL A 33 8.97 -14.42 7.21
C VAL A 33 9.79 -13.99 5.99
N LEU A 34 10.68 -13.00 6.15
CA LEU A 34 11.50 -12.48 5.05
C LEU A 34 12.43 -13.56 4.48
N THR A 35 13.10 -14.33 5.35
CA THR A 35 13.93 -15.47 4.93
C THR A 35 13.11 -16.50 4.14
N ALA A 36 11.95 -16.91 4.65
CA ALA A 36 11.10 -17.89 3.97
C ALA A 36 10.62 -17.41 2.60
N LEU A 37 10.30 -16.12 2.45
CA LEU A 37 9.91 -15.55 1.15
C LEU A 37 11.10 -15.51 0.17
N ASN A 38 12.29 -15.14 0.65
CA ASN A 38 13.51 -15.08 -0.16
C ASN A 38 13.92 -16.47 -0.66
N GLU A 39 13.96 -17.49 0.22
CA GLU A 39 14.33 -18.88 -0.13
C GLU A 39 13.43 -19.46 -1.24
N HIS A 40 12.18 -18.99 -1.32
CA HIS A 40 11.21 -19.46 -2.30
C HIS A 40 11.02 -18.51 -3.49
N ASN A 41 11.89 -17.51 -3.63
CA ASN A 41 11.86 -16.51 -4.70
C ASN A 41 10.45 -15.89 -4.83
N VAL A 42 9.90 -15.42 -3.71
CA VAL A 42 8.67 -14.63 -3.69
C VAL A 42 9.07 -13.16 -3.67
N SER A 43 8.75 -12.43 -4.74
CA SER A 43 9.00 -11.00 -4.81
C SER A 43 8.02 -10.22 -3.93
N TYR A 44 8.56 -9.28 -3.15
CA TYR A 44 7.82 -8.35 -2.32
C TYR A 44 8.59 -7.03 -2.18
N ALA A 45 7.89 -6.01 -1.69
CA ALA A 45 8.46 -4.74 -1.29
C ALA A 45 8.05 -4.42 0.15
N ILE A 46 9.02 -4.15 1.01
CA ILE A 46 8.78 -3.66 2.37
C ILE A 46 8.21 -2.25 2.29
N ALA A 47 7.12 -2.00 2.99
CA ALA A 47 6.36 -0.75 2.92
C ALA A 47 6.02 -0.25 4.33
N GLY A 48 4.90 0.47 4.46
CA GLY A 48 4.35 0.82 5.77
C GLY A 48 5.23 1.75 6.59
N ALA A 49 5.20 1.55 7.92
CA ALA A 49 5.99 2.33 8.85
C ALA A 49 7.51 2.21 8.60
N VAL A 50 8.00 1.03 8.20
CA VAL A 50 9.43 0.80 7.91
C VAL A 50 9.90 1.63 6.71
N ALA A 51 9.10 1.66 5.63
CA ALA A 51 9.42 2.51 4.47
C ALA A 51 9.27 4.00 4.79
N LEU A 52 8.25 4.38 5.56
CA LEU A 52 8.09 5.76 6.02
C LEU A 52 9.30 6.22 6.82
N GLU A 53 9.79 5.40 7.75
CA GLU A 53 10.99 5.65 8.54
C GLU A 53 12.21 5.88 7.64
N LYS A 54 12.46 5.00 6.66
CA LYS A 54 13.57 5.17 5.71
C LYS A 54 13.54 6.56 5.04
N TYR A 55 12.38 7.00 4.58
CA TYR A 55 12.25 8.23 3.80
C TYR A 55 12.13 9.49 4.65
N THR A 56 11.69 9.38 5.89
CA THR A 56 11.35 10.54 6.72
C THR A 56 12.09 10.61 8.06
N GLY A 57 12.73 9.53 8.49
CA GLY A 57 13.27 9.39 9.85
C GLY A 57 12.21 9.44 10.96
N ILE A 58 10.92 9.32 10.60
CA ILE A 58 9.82 9.31 11.55
C ILE A 58 9.55 7.88 11.98
N TRP A 59 9.60 7.66 13.29
CA TRP A 59 9.37 6.37 13.91
C TRP A 59 7.96 6.26 14.46
N ARG A 60 7.40 5.05 14.37
CA ARG A 60 6.14 4.66 14.99
C ARG A 60 6.30 3.29 15.62
N ALA A 61 5.73 3.13 16.81
CA ALA A 61 5.49 1.82 17.38
C ALA A 61 4.47 1.07 16.52
N THR A 62 4.93 0.08 15.75
CA THR A 62 4.05 -0.81 15.00
C THR A 62 4.18 -2.27 15.43
N LYS A 63 3.06 -2.99 15.33
CA LYS A 63 2.97 -4.44 15.59
C LYS A 63 3.01 -5.25 14.29
N ASP A 64 3.08 -4.57 13.14
CA ASP A 64 3.06 -5.16 11.82
C ASP A 64 4.29 -4.82 10.97
N LEU A 65 4.56 -5.71 10.02
CA LEU A 65 5.42 -5.46 8.89
C LEU A 65 4.58 -5.52 7.62
N ASP A 66 4.56 -4.43 6.86
CA ASP A 66 3.82 -4.34 5.60
C ASP A 66 4.68 -4.83 4.43
N LEU A 67 4.23 -5.86 3.73
CA LEU A 67 4.83 -6.40 2.51
C LEU A 67 3.89 -6.23 1.34
N PHE A 68 4.27 -5.36 0.41
CA PHE A 68 3.56 -5.18 -0.85
C PHE A 68 3.97 -6.29 -1.82
N ILE A 69 2.98 -6.99 -2.37
CA ILE A 69 3.16 -8.22 -3.14
C ILE A 69 2.14 -8.30 -4.25
N GLU A 70 2.53 -8.74 -5.44
CA GLU A 70 1.59 -8.96 -6.53
C GLU A 70 0.53 -9.99 -6.15
N SER A 71 -0.74 -9.76 -6.51
CA SER A 71 -1.86 -10.61 -6.06
C SER A 71 -1.68 -12.09 -6.41
N HIS A 72 -1.02 -12.41 -7.53
CA HIS A 72 -0.77 -13.79 -7.94
C HIS A 72 0.26 -14.52 -7.05
N ASN A 73 1.13 -13.77 -6.36
CA ASN A 73 2.14 -14.32 -5.45
C ASN A 73 1.62 -14.52 -4.02
N VAL A 74 0.49 -13.90 -3.63
CA VAL A 74 -0.07 -14.00 -2.27
C VAL A 74 -0.30 -15.46 -1.86
N ARG A 75 -0.96 -16.27 -2.69
CA ARG A 75 -1.23 -17.68 -2.35
C ARG A 75 0.05 -18.50 -2.21
N LYS A 76 1.04 -18.26 -3.09
CA LYS A 76 2.37 -18.88 -3.01
C LYS A 76 3.03 -18.53 -1.67
N ALA A 77 3.09 -17.24 -1.33
CA ALA A 77 3.62 -16.74 -0.06
C ALA A 77 2.97 -17.42 1.15
N LEU A 78 1.63 -17.40 1.23
CA LEU A 78 0.89 -18.01 2.34
C LEU A 78 1.14 -19.52 2.45
N ASN A 79 1.25 -20.25 1.34
CA ASN A 79 1.53 -21.68 1.35
C ASN A 79 2.93 -21.98 1.92
N HIS A 80 3.94 -21.18 1.58
CA HIS A 80 5.27 -21.32 2.17
C HIS A 80 5.23 -20.99 3.66
N LEU A 81 4.64 -19.85 4.04
CA LEU A 81 4.56 -19.44 5.45
C LEU A 81 3.79 -20.45 6.32
N ARG A 82 2.71 -21.08 5.83
CA ARG A 82 2.02 -22.15 6.56
C ARG A 82 2.93 -23.33 6.89
N ARG A 83 3.83 -23.72 5.97
CA ARG A 83 4.79 -24.80 6.18
C ARG A 83 5.84 -24.45 7.24
N HIS A 84 6.10 -23.16 7.46
CA HIS A 84 6.94 -22.63 8.53
C HIS A 84 6.17 -22.35 9.84
N GLY A 85 4.94 -22.85 9.97
CA GLY A 85 4.16 -22.78 11.22
C GLY A 85 3.42 -21.46 11.45
N PHE A 86 3.36 -20.57 10.45
CA PHE A 86 2.57 -19.35 10.54
C PHE A 86 1.07 -19.60 10.40
N ARG A 87 0.25 -18.90 11.20
CA ARG A 87 -1.19 -18.84 10.96
C ARG A 87 -1.44 -17.83 9.85
N CYS A 88 -1.94 -18.32 8.72
CA CYS A 88 -2.10 -17.53 7.50
C CYS A 88 -3.57 -17.41 7.10
N GLU A 89 -4.03 -16.18 6.92
CA GLU A 89 -5.43 -15.83 6.66
C GLU A 89 -5.53 -14.83 5.51
N ILE A 90 -6.52 -14.99 4.64
CA ILE A 90 -6.91 -13.98 3.66
C ILE A 90 -8.06 -13.20 4.29
N LEU A 91 -7.80 -11.97 4.73
CA LEU A 91 -8.81 -11.12 5.39
C LEU A 91 -9.68 -10.39 4.36
N ASP A 92 -9.05 -9.96 3.26
CA ASP A 92 -9.75 -9.38 2.13
C ASP A 92 -9.15 -9.95 0.83
N PRO A 93 -9.95 -10.64 0.00
CA PRO A 93 -9.45 -11.28 -1.22
C PRO A 93 -8.93 -10.29 -2.27
N VAL A 94 -9.32 -9.01 -2.20
CA VAL A 94 -8.84 -7.99 -3.13
C VAL A 94 -7.43 -7.55 -2.75
N TRP A 95 -7.15 -7.32 -1.47
CA TRP A 95 -5.97 -6.54 -1.09
C TRP A 95 -5.18 -7.05 0.11
N LEU A 96 -5.73 -7.85 1.03
CA LEU A 96 -5.07 -8.14 2.31
C LEU A 96 -5.09 -9.62 2.70
N ALA A 97 -3.89 -10.17 2.87
CA ALA A 97 -3.67 -11.39 3.64
C ALA A 97 -2.73 -11.11 4.82
N LYS A 98 -2.77 -11.97 5.84
CA LYS A 98 -1.90 -11.86 7.02
C LYS A 98 -1.22 -13.19 7.32
N ALA A 99 0.03 -13.12 7.76
CA ALA A 99 0.74 -14.21 8.40
C ALA A 99 1.10 -13.80 9.83
N ARG A 100 0.69 -14.58 10.83
CA ARG A 100 0.84 -14.20 12.25
C ARG A 100 1.36 -15.35 13.12
N ARG A 101 2.07 -14.97 14.18
CA ARG A 101 2.48 -15.85 15.28
C ARG A 101 2.51 -15.05 16.58
N GLY A 102 1.68 -15.46 17.54
CA GLY A 102 1.43 -14.66 18.75
C GLY A 102 0.74 -13.34 18.41
N GLU A 103 1.22 -12.26 19.01
CA GLU A 103 0.68 -10.90 18.86
C GLU A 103 1.24 -10.12 17.65
N TYR A 104 2.28 -10.66 16.99
CA TYR A 104 2.95 -10.02 15.85
C TYR A 104 2.49 -10.64 14.53
N PHE A 105 2.47 -9.82 13.49
CA PHE A 105 1.98 -10.24 12.18
C PHE A 105 2.65 -9.47 11.03
N VAL A 106 2.57 -10.08 9.84
CA VAL A 106 3.00 -9.49 8.58
C VAL A 106 1.78 -9.37 7.68
N ASP A 107 1.59 -8.18 7.14
CA ASP A 107 0.52 -7.89 6.18
C ASP A 107 1.07 -8.10 4.76
N LEU A 108 0.42 -8.97 4.00
CA LEU A 108 0.68 -9.23 2.59
C LEU A 108 -0.35 -8.42 1.78
N ILE A 109 0.07 -7.25 1.32
CA ILE A 109 -0.78 -6.23 0.70
C ILE A 109 -0.62 -6.31 -0.82
N SER A 110 -1.70 -6.60 -1.54
CA SER A 110 -1.66 -6.69 -3.01
C SER A 110 -2.37 -5.56 -3.75
N GLY A 111 -2.90 -4.60 -3.01
CA GLY A 111 -3.50 -3.39 -3.53
C GLY A 111 -4.08 -2.55 -2.40
N MET A 112 -4.80 -1.51 -2.78
CA MET A 112 -5.51 -0.65 -1.84
C MET A 112 -6.90 -1.20 -1.55
N SER A 113 -7.43 -0.88 -0.37
CA SER A 113 -8.72 -1.41 0.11
C SER A 113 -9.90 -1.08 -0.81
N ASN A 114 -9.86 0.06 -1.50
CA ASN A 114 -10.86 0.45 -2.48
C ASN A 114 -10.69 -0.23 -3.86
N GLY A 115 -9.59 -0.98 -4.09
CA GLY A 115 -9.32 -1.71 -5.33
C GLY A 115 -8.90 -0.85 -6.53
N VAL A 116 -8.68 0.44 -6.33
CA VAL A 116 -8.26 1.38 -7.38
C VAL A 116 -6.81 1.11 -7.78
N ILE A 117 -5.89 1.25 -6.84
CA ILE A 117 -4.45 1.03 -7.05
C ILE A 117 -4.12 -0.40 -6.61
N MET A 118 -3.48 -1.17 -7.50
CA MET A 118 -3.03 -2.54 -7.24
C MET A 118 -1.51 -2.62 -7.34
N VAL A 119 -0.92 -3.55 -6.59
CA VAL A 119 0.51 -3.86 -6.71
C VAL A 119 0.71 -4.73 -7.95
N ASP A 120 1.59 -4.28 -8.83
CA ASP A 120 2.01 -5.01 -10.01
C ASP A 120 3.55 -5.07 -10.13
N GLU A 121 4.03 -5.77 -11.14
CA GLU A 121 5.46 -5.95 -11.41
C GLU A 121 6.25 -4.63 -11.48
N SER A 122 5.62 -3.52 -11.89
CA SER A 122 6.29 -2.22 -11.97
C SER A 122 6.76 -1.71 -10.60
N TRP A 123 6.05 -2.06 -9.52
CA TRP A 123 6.44 -1.74 -8.16
C TRP A 123 7.72 -2.49 -7.79
N MET A 124 7.80 -3.78 -8.14
CA MET A 124 8.95 -4.63 -7.84
C MET A 124 10.22 -4.13 -8.55
N ARG A 125 10.09 -3.70 -9.81
CA ARG A 125 11.21 -3.15 -10.60
C ARG A 125 11.82 -1.88 -10.02
N ARG A 126 11.05 -1.12 -9.23
CA ARG A 126 11.47 0.15 -8.63
C ARG A 126 11.93 0.01 -7.18
N THR A 127 11.91 -1.20 -6.63
CA THR A 127 12.34 -1.43 -5.25
C THR A 127 13.85 -1.23 -5.07
N GLN A 128 14.22 -0.65 -3.93
CA GLN A 128 15.62 -0.42 -3.55
C GLN A 128 16.10 -1.54 -2.61
N PRO A 129 17.37 -1.97 -2.69
CA PRO A 129 17.94 -2.87 -1.70
C PRO A 129 17.81 -2.31 -0.27
N ALA A 130 17.55 -3.19 0.69
CA ALA A 130 17.47 -2.88 2.11
C ALA A 130 17.90 -4.09 2.94
N ILE A 131 18.32 -3.85 4.19
CA ILE A 131 18.53 -4.91 5.18
C ILE A 131 17.52 -4.66 6.29
N ILE A 132 16.52 -5.53 6.41
CA ILE A 132 15.49 -5.44 7.44
C ILE A 132 15.66 -6.62 8.37
N VAL A 133 15.82 -6.34 9.67
CA VAL A 133 16.08 -7.35 10.71
C VAL A 133 17.16 -8.35 10.29
N GLY A 134 18.26 -7.85 9.72
CA GLY A 134 19.39 -8.67 9.25
C GLY A 134 19.13 -9.56 8.03
N VAL A 135 18.03 -9.37 7.30
CA VAL A 135 17.70 -10.09 6.07
C VAL A 135 17.80 -9.16 4.87
N GLU A 136 18.57 -9.56 3.84
CA GLU A 136 18.60 -8.88 2.55
C GLU A 136 17.19 -8.86 1.95
N SER A 137 16.67 -7.67 1.72
CA SER A 137 15.29 -7.43 1.35
C SER A 137 15.20 -6.32 0.31
N ARG A 138 13.98 -6.01 -0.10
CA ARG A 138 13.71 -4.87 -0.99
C ARG A 138 12.66 -3.96 -0.36
N ILE A 139 12.86 -2.66 -0.44
CA ILE A 139 11.94 -1.64 0.08
C ILE A 139 11.29 -0.88 -1.07
N ILE A 140 10.02 -0.57 -0.92
CA ILE A 140 9.19 0.15 -1.89
C ILE A 140 9.80 1.52 -2.25
N SER A 141 9.59 2.00 -3.47
CA SER A 141 9.99 3.37 -3.87
C SER A 141 9.16 4.42 -3.12
N PRO A 142 9.67 5.67 -2.94
CA PRO A 142 8.89 6.70 -2.27
C PRO A 142 7.62 7.08 -3.05
N GLU A 143 7.63 7.01 -4.39
CA GLU A 143 6.45 7.28 -5.21
C GLU A 143 5.37 6.22 -5.03
N ASP A 144 5.74 4.93 -5.08
CA ASP A 144 4.79 3.85 -4.88
C ASP A 144 4.25 3.86 -3.42
N LEU A 145 5.07 4.26 -2.44
CA LEU A 145 4.63 4.47 -1.06
C LEU A 145 3.61 5.61 -0.95
N ILE A 146 3.84 6.76 -1.59
CA ILE A 146 2.86 7.86 -1.64
C ILE A 146 1.57 7.38 -2.29
N ALA A 147 1.65 6.70 -3.43
CA ALA A 147 0.48 6.21 -4.15
C ALA A 147 -0.37 5.26 -3.28
N SER A 148 0.27 4.40 -2.48
CA SER A 148 -0.42 3.52 -1.53
C SER A 148 -1.20 4.25 -0.44
N LYS A 149 -0.98 5.55 -0.26
CA LYS A 149 -1.57 6.37 0.80
C LYS A 149 -2.62 7.35 0.27
N LEU A 150 -2.70 7.56 -1.04
CA LEU A 150 -3.56 8.59 -1.67
C LEU A 150 -5.03 8.49 -1.27
N PHE A 151 -5.56 7.28 -1.16
CA PHE A 151 -6.97 7.03 -0.82
C PHE A 151 -7.20 6.74 0.67
N VAL A 152 -6.16 6.77 1.50
CA VAL A 152 -6.29 6.58 2.94
C VAL A 152 -6.72 7.90 3.57
N THR A 153 -8.00 8.20 3.38
CA THR A 153 -8.64 9.50 3.64
C THR A 153 -9.91 9.37 4.48
N ARG A 154 -9.99 8.27 5.23
CA ARG A 154 -11.16 7.84 5.98
C ARG A 154 -11.26 8.58 7.31
N ARG A 155 -12.47 8.63 7.88
CA ARG A 155 -12.71 9.23 9.21
C ARG A 155 -11.77 8.69 10.28
N GLU A 156 -11.62 7.37 10.30
CA GLU A 156 -10.86 6.64 11.31
C GLU A 156 -9.39 6.43 10.92
N ARG A 157 -8.99 6.80 9.69
CA ARG A 157 -7.62 6.65 9.22
C ARG A 157 -7.29 7.61 8.08
N PHE A 158 -6.29 8.45 8.32
CA PHE A 158 -5.80 9.44 7.39
C PHE A 158 -4.28 9.41 7.27
N ASP A 159 -3.75 9.14 6.06
CA ASP A 159 -2.31 9.07 5.81
C ASP A 159 -1.76 10.33 5.10
N GLY A 160 -2.55 11.43 4.98
CA GLY A 160 -2.09 12.64 4.28
C GLY A 160 -0.86 13.31 4.91
N ALA A 161 -0.69 13.19 6.23
CA ALA A 161 0.52 13.64 6.91
C ALA A 161 1.76 12.85 6.46
N ASP A 162 1.64 11.53 6.23
CA ASP A 162 2.75 10.71 5.75
C ASP A 162 3.21 11.17 4.38
N ILE A 163 2.26 11.45 3.48
CA ILE A 163 2.59 11.94 2.13
C ILE A 163 3.30 13.30 2.22
N ALA A 164 2.78 14.23 3.03
CA ALA A 164 3.41 15.53 3.21
C ALA A 164 4.84 15.41 3.78
N HIS A 165 5.05 14.52 4.76
CA HIS A 165 6.37 14.24 5.32
C HIS A 165 7.34 13.62 4.31
N ILE A 166 6.87 12.69 3.47
CA ILE A 166 7.71 12.09 2.42
C ILE A 166 8.17 13.19 1.45
N ILE A 167 7.25 14.00 0.91
CA ILE A 167 7.61 15.10 -0.02
C ILE A 167 8.61 16.06 0.64
N TYR A 168 8.36 16.45 1.90
CA TYR A 168 9.23 17.36 2.64
C TYR A 168 10.63 16.76 2.85
N ARG A 169 10.72 15.51 3.30
CA ARG A 169 11.98 14.87 3.67
C ARG A 169 12.80 14.40 2.46
N THR A 170 12.17 14.10 1.34
CA THR A 170 12.86 13.87 0.05
C THR A 170 13.19 15.18 -0.67
N ARG A 171 12.78 16.34 -0.13
CA ARG A 171 12.93 17.66 -0.78
C ARG A 171 12.37 17.71 -2.20
N GLY A 172 11.27 17.00 -2.43
CA GLY A 172 10.66 16.91 -3.75
C GLY A 172 11.41 16.07 -4.77
N GLN A 173 12.48 15.35 -4.38
CA GLN A 173 13.19 14.41 -5.24
C GLN A 173 12.35 13.14 -5.44
N LEU A 174 11.35 13.26 -6.31
CA LEU A 174 10.37 12.25 -6.63
C LEU A 174 10.17 12.21 -8.15
N GLU A 175 9.88 11.03 -8.69
CA GLU A 175 9.40 10.87 -10.05
C GLU A 175 7.91 11.21 -10.13
N TRP A 176 7.61 12.50 -10.34
CA TRP A 176 6.23 13.01 -10.37
C TRP A 176 5.37 12.39 -11.47
N GLU A 177 5.96 12.05 -12.61
CA GLU A 177 5.29 11.33 -13.69
C GLU A 177 4.77 9.97 -13.22
N ARG A 178 5.54 9.25 -12.41
CA ARG A 178 5.12 7.98 -11.80
C ARG A 178 3.91 8.16 -10.87
N LEU A 179 3.86 9.24 -10.10
CA LEU A 179 2.70 9.54 -9.24
C LEU A 179 1.44 9.86 -10.06
N LEU A 180 1.59 10.55 -11.20
CA LEU A 180 0.51 10.78 -12.14
C LEU A 180 0.04 9.48 -12.79
N GLU A 181 0.95 8.60 -13.20
CA GLU A 181 0.62 7.28 -13.74
C GLU A 181 -0.15 6.42 -12.73
N LEU A 182 0.32 6.37 -11.49
CA LEU A 182 -0.30 5.58 -10.42
C LEU A 182 -1.67 6.12 -10.00
N SER A 183 -1.84 7.44 -9.99
CA SER A 183 -3.14 8.07 -9.69
C SER A 183 -4.12 7.99 -10.86
N GLY A 184 -3.62 7.95 -12.10
CA GLY A 184 -4.42 7.74 -13.31
C GLY A 184 -5.57 8.73 -13.44
N GLU A 185 -6.78 8.21 -13.65
CA GLU A 185 -8.00 9.03 -13.72
C GLU A 185 -8.36 9.72 -12.39
N HIS A 186 -7.71 9.34 -11.28
CA HIS A 186 -7.92 9.89 -9.95
C HIS A 186 -6.84 10.88 -9.52
N TRP A 187 -6.19 11.55 -10.47
CA TRP A 187 -5.20 12.60 -10.22
C TRP A 187 -5.70 13.72 -9.30
N GLU A 188 -7.02 13.93 -9.20
CA GLU A 188 -7.62 14.90 -8.25
C GLU A 188 -7.27 14.58 -6.79
N MET A 189 -7.09 13.29 -6.43
CA MET A 189 -6.63 12.88 -5.10
C MET A 189 -5.17 13.25 -4.85
N LEU A 190 -4.33 13.22 -5.90
CA LEU A 190 -2.96 13.71 -5.83
C LEU A 190 -2.98 15.24 -5.65
N LEU A 191 -3.74 15.98 -6.47
CA LEU A 191 -3.88 17.43 -6.33
C LEU A 191 -4.34 17.84 -4.92
N TRP A 192 -5.38 17.20 -4.39
CA TRP A 192 -5.88 17.45 -3.04
C TRP A 192 -4.80 17.24 -1.97
N THR A 193 -4.00 16.18 -2.09
CA THR A 193 -2.88 15.93 -1.19
C THR A 193 -1.77 16.96 -1.34
N LEU A 194 -1.48 17.42 -2.56
CA LEU A 194 -0.50 18.49 -2.80
C LEU A 194 -0.96 19.82 -2.19
N MET A 195 -2.26 20.15 -2.27
CA MET A 195 -2.81 21.32 -1.60
C MET A 195 -2.61 21.25 -0.08
N LEU A 196 -2.82 20.08 0.53
CA LEU A 196 -2.49 19.86 1.94
C LEU A 196 -1.00 20.05 2.20
N PHE A 197 -0.11 19.45 1.39
CA PHE A 197 1.33 19.64 1.53
C PHE A 197 1.71 21.13 1.49
N ARG A 198 1.17 21.89 0.53
CA ARG A 198 1.41 23.33 0.40
C ARG A 198 0.88 24.13 1.59
N TYR A 199 -0.21 23.69 2.20
CA TYR A 199 -0.73 24.30 3.42
C TYR A 199 0.19 24.02 4.63
N VAL A 200 0.67 22.78 4.78
CA VAL A 200 1.54 22.37 5.89
C VAL A 200 2.96 22.94 5.77
N TYR A 201 3.52 23.01 4.56
CA TYR A 201 4.88 23.47 4.27
C TYR A 201 4.90 24.64 3.26
N PRO A 202 4.35 25.82 3.60
CA PRO A 202 4.19 26.92 2.65
C PRO A 202 5.52 27.43 2.08
N ALA A 203 6.60 27.36 2.86
CA ALA A 203 7.94 27.79 2.46
C ALA A 203 8.64 26.82 1.48
N HIS A 204 8.07 25.63 1.26
CA HIS A 204 8.68 24.56 0.44
C HIS A 204 7.77 24.18 -0.74
N SER A 205 7.07 25.17 -1.27
CA SER A 205 6.21 25.01 -2.45
C SER A 205 6.97 24.52 -3.68
N ASP A 206 8.25 24.88 -3.74
CA ASP A 206 9.22 24.53 -4.78
C ASP A 206 9.59 23.05 -4.81
N TYR A 207 9.27 22.29 -3.75
CA TYR A 207 9.45 20.83 -3.75
C TYR A 207 8.47 20.13 -4.69
N VAL A 208 7.41 20.81 -5.13
CA VAL A 208 6.50 20.33 -6.16
C VAL A 208 6.75 21.15 -7.43
N PRO A 209 7.02 20.52 -8.60
CA PRO A 209 7.30 21.27 -9.83
C PRO A 209 6.18 22.24 -10.19
N ASN A 210 6.55 23.48 -10.58
CA ASN A 210 5.58 24.49 -11.01
C ASN A 210 4.76 24.00 -12.22
N THR A 211 5.38 23.26 -13.14
CA THR A 211 4.69 22.65 -14.29
C THR A 211 3.58 21.70 -13.86
N LEU A 212 3.80 20.93 -12.79
CA LEU A 212 2.80 20.03 -12.22
C LEU A 212 1.63 20.80 -11.59
N TRP A 213 1.92 21.89 -10.87
CA TRP A 213 0.88 22.78 -10.33
C TRP A 213 0.02 23.37 -11.44
N GLN A 214 0.66 23.92 -12.47
CA GLN A 214 -0.04 24.51 -13.61
C GLN A 214 -0.93 23.49 -14.32
N ASP A 215 -0.42 22.28 -14.57
CA ASP A 215 -1.17 21.21 -15.20
C ASP A 215 -2.41 20.81 -14.38
N LEU A 216 -2.20 20.39 -13.11
CA LEU A 216 -3.29 19.88 -12.28
C LEU A 216 -4.35 20.94 -11.96
N LEU A 217 -3.94 22.17 -11.66
CA LEU A 217 -4.88 23.26 -11.38
C LEU A 217 -5.67 23.67 -12.62
N SER A 218 -5.03 23.68 -13.81
CA SER A 218 -5.73 24.00 -15.06
C SER A 218 -6.76 22.93 -15.41
N ARG A 219 -6.40 21.65 -15.28
CA ARG A 219 -7.35 20.53 -15.47
C ARG A 219 -8.53 20.64 -14.50
N TYR A 220 -8.26 20.90 -13.23
CA TYR A 220 -9.32 21.02 -12.22
C TYR A 220 -10.24 22.21 -12.47
N LEU A 221 -9.68 23.37 -12.81
CA LEU A 221 -10.48 24.55 -13.16
C LEU A 221 -11.38 24.27 -14.38
N GLN A 222 -10.86 23.55 -15.38
CA GLN A 222 -11.66 23.15 -16.54
C GLN A 222 -12.83 22.24 -16.13
N LEU A 223 -12.61 21.25 -15.25
CA LEU A 223 -13.69 20.38 -14.75
C LEU A 223 -14.78 21.17 -14.00
N VAL A 224 -14.38 22.19 -13.22
CA VAL A 224 -15.32 23.06 -12.50
C VAL A 224 -16.12 23.94 -13.47
N GLN A 225 -15.48 24.46 -14.53
CA GLN A 225 -16.13 25.30 -15.54
C GLN A 225 -17.02 24.50 -16.50
N GLN A 226 -16.63 23.26 -16.80
CA GLN A 226 -17.30 22.37 -17.75
C GLN A 226 -17.83 21.13 -17.03
N LYS A 227 -18.99 21.28 -16.39
CA LYS A 227 -19.66 20.17 -15.71
C LYS A 227 -19.99 19.05 -16.71
N ASP A 228 -19.61 17.83 -16.38
CA ASP A 228 -20.15 16.62 -16.99
C ASP A 228 -21.35 16.11 -16.17
N PRO A 229 -22.60 16.16 -16.70
CA PRO A 229 -23.77 15.65 -16.00
C PRO A 229 -23.76 14.13 -15.81
N ASN A 230 -22.88 13.41 -16.52
CA ASN A 230 -22.73 11.95 -16.41
C ASN A 230 -21.53 11.54 -15.55
N ALA A 231 -20.80 12.49 -14.94
CA ALA A 231 -19.68 12.17 -14.08
C ALA A 231 -20.14 11.28 -12.90
N PRO A 232 -19.47 10.15 -12.65
CA PRO A 232 -19.90 9.21 -11.62
C PRO A 232 -19.63 9.76 -10.22
N PHE A 233 -20.44 9.34 -9.25
CA PHE A 233 -20.20 9.63 -7.85
C PHE A 233 -18.96 8.85 -7.35
N ARG A 234 -18.03 9.56 -6.70
CA ARG A 234 -16.74 8.98 -6.27
C ARG A 234 -16.58 8.83 -4.75
N GLY A 235 -17.61 9.18 -3.95
CA GLY A 235 -17.50 9.15 -2.49
C GLY A 235 -17.22 7.76 -1.92
N SER A 236 -17.72 6.69 -2.58
CA SER A 236 -17.39 5.31 -2.25
C SER A 236 -15.89 5.01 -2.28
N LEU A 237 -15.11 5.65 -3.17
CA LEU A 237 -13.66 5.47 -3.25
C LEU A 237 -12.89 6.12 -2.10
N VAL A 238 -13.50 7.11 -1.43
CA VAL A 238 -12.93 7.91 -0.33
C VAL A 238 -13.20 7.20 1.00
N ASP A 239 -14.47 7.00 1.34
CA ASP A 239 -14.89 6.30 2.57
C ASP A 239 -16.32 5.75 2.40
N GLU A 240 -16.43 4.45 2.13
CA GLU A 240 -17.71 3.74 1.95
C GLU A 240 -18.68 3.88 3.13
N ASN A 241 -18.17 4.14 4.35
CA ASN A 241 -19.02 4.28 5.53
C ASN A 241 -19.57 5.70 5.64
N MET A 242 -18.71 6.71 5.46
CA MET A 242 -19.14 8.11 5.51
C MET A 242 -20.10 8.46 4.38
N PHE A 243 -19.85 7.93 3.18
CA PHE A 243 -20.69 8.13 1.99
C PHE A 243 -21.73 7.02 1.81
N SER A 244 -22.07 6.29 2.88
CA SER A 244 -23.03 5.20 2.79
C SER A 244 -24.46 5.67 2.50
N ILE A 245 -24.84 6.85 2.99
CA ILE A 245 -26.14 7.48 2.71
C ILE A 245 -26.29 7.81 1.21
N ASP A 246 -25.23 8.31 0.58
CA ASP A 246 -25.18 8.63 -0.84
C ASP A 246 -25.52 7.42 -1.70
N MET A 247 -24.99 6.25 -1.34
CA MET A 247 -25.21 5.00 -2.08
C MET A 247 -26.55 4.34 -1.71
N LYS A 248 -26.84 4.19 -0.41
CA LYS A 248 -27.97 3.37 0.08
C LYS A 248 -29.30 4.10 -0.02
N ASP A 249 -29.31 5.39 0.28
CA ASP A 249 -30.54 6.18 0.41
C ASP A 249 -30.72 7.16 -0.77
N TRP A 250 -29.64 7.73 -1.30
CA TRP A 250 -29.71 8.69 -2.43
C TRP A 250 -29.50 8.05 -3.82
N GLY A 251 -29.16 6.76 -3.87
CA GLY A 251 -29.07 5.99 -5.12
C GLY A 251 -27.88 6.35 -6.01
N LEU A 252 -26.82 6.94 -5.45
CA LEU A 252 -25.58 7.23 -6.16
C LEU A 252 -24.72 5.97 -6.36
N GLU A 253 -23.86 5.99 -7.38
CA GLU A 253 -23.09 4.82 -7.82
C GLU A 253 -22.03 4.35 -6.80
N ASP A 254 -21.94 3.04 -6.58
CA ASP A 254 -20.85 2.40 -5.81
C ASP A 254 -19.70 1.98 -6.74
N LEU A 255 -18.84 2.94 -7.08
CA LEU A 255 -17.63 2.69 -7.86
C LEU A 255 -16.67 1.71 -7.18
N GLN A 256 -16.55 1.75 -5.85
CA GLN A 256 -15.65 0.85 -5.11
C GLN A 256 -16.01 -0.62 -5.36
N SER A 257 -17.30 -0.97 -5.25
CA SER A 257 -17.78 -2.31 -5.56
C SER A 257 -17.45 -2.72 -7.00
N GLY A 258 -17.57 -1.79 -7.95
CA GLY A 258 -17.17 -1.99 -9.35
C GLY A 258 -15.69 -2.34 -9.50
N PHE A 259 -14.79 -1.56 -8.89
CA PHE A 259 -13.34 -1.85 -8.90
C PHE A 259 -13.06 -3.22 -8.28
N ARG A 260 -13.59 -3.48 -7.08
CA ARG A 260 -13.36 -4.72 -6.34
C ARG A 260 -13.84 -5.95 -7.12
N THR A 261 -15.03 -5.88 -7.72
CA THR A 261 -15.57 -6.96 -8.57
C THR A 261 -14.67 -7.24 -9.78
N ARG A 262 -14.17 -6.19 -10.45
CA ARG A 262 -13.21 -6.35 -11.57
C ARG A 262 -11.92 -7.03 -11.10
N ARG A 263 -11.38 -6.67 -9.93
CA ARG A 263 -10.17 -7.30 -9.38
C ARG A 263 -10.38 -8.78 -9.07
N LEU A 264 -11.49 -9.14 -8.42
CA LEU A 264 -11.81 -10.53 -8.10
C LEU A 264 -11.98 -11.38 -9.37
N ARG A 265 -12.66 -10.86 -10.39
CA ARG A 265 -12.77 -11.54 -11.70
C ARG A 265 -11.40 -11.78 -12.34
N LYS A 266 -10.52 -10.78 -12.35
CA LYS A 266 -9.17 -10.91 -12.91
C LYS A 266 -8.31 -11.93 -12.15
N GLN A 267 -8.43 -11.99 -10.83
CA GLN A 267 -7.73 -12.99 -10.02
C GLN A 267 -8.25 -14.41 -10.28
N ALA A 268 -9.56 -14.58 -10.49
CA ALA A 268 -10.15 -15.87 -10.83
C ALA A 268 -9.72 -16.37 -12.21
N THR A 269 -9.69 -15.50 -13.23
CA THR A 269 -9.26 -15.87 -14.59
C THR A 269 -7.76 -16.08 -14.69
N GLY A 270 -6.96 -15.28 -13.98
CA GLY A 270 -5.50 -15.46 -13.90
C GLY A 270 -5.10 -16.79 -13.23
N ALA A 271 -5.91 -17.32 -12.32
CA ALA A 271 -5.70 -18.62 -11.69
C ALA A 271 -5.97 -19.83 -12.62
N HIS A 272 -6.68 -19.64 -13.75
CA HIS A 272 -7.00 -20.71 -14.70
C HIS A 272 -6.01 -20.86 -15.86
N ASN A 273 -5.12 -19.89 -16.09
CA ASN A 273 -4.10 -19.96 -17.15
C ASN A 273 -2.76 -20.57 -16.70
N GLY A 274 -2.73 -21.25 -15.54
CA GLY A 274 -1.57 -21.97 -15.03
C GLY A 274 -1.35 -23.33 -15.71
N GLY A 275 -0.94 -23.32 -16.99
CA GLY A 275 -0.29 -24.43 -17.71
C GLY A 275 -1.19 -25.57 -18.24
N PRO A 276 -1.03 -26.01 -19.51
CA PRO A 276 -1.70 -27.20 -20.00
C PRO A 276 -1.14 -28.46 -19.32
N PRO A 277 -1.92 -29.55 -19.19
CA PRO A 277 -1.45 -30.79 -18.56
C PRO A 277 -0.28 -31.35 -19.38
N ALA A 278 0.80 -31.70 -18.69
CA ALA A 278 1.95 -32.37 -19.30
C ALA A 278 1.46 -33.59 -20.09
N LYS A 279 1.70 -33.57 -21.42
CA LYS A 279 1.47 -34.74 -22.27
C LYS A 279 2.30 -35.88 -21.70
N ARG A 280 1.62 -36.92 -21.18
CA ARG A 280 2.23 -38.22 -20.92
C ARG A 280 2.75 -38.73 -22.27
N HIS A 281 4.07 -38.73 -22.46
CA HIS A 281 4.67 -39.57 -23.48
C HIS A 281 4.57 -41.01 -22.99
N GLY A 282 3.60 -41.72 -23.56
CA GLY A 282 3.51 -43.16 -23.45
C GLY A 282 4.74 -43.79 -24.09
N GLN A 283 5.39 -44.66 -23.32
CA GLN A 283 6.23 -45.71 -23.85
C GLN A 283 5.36 -46.63 -24.72
N SER A 284 5.81 -46.90 -25.93
CA SER A 284 5.63 -48.22 -26.56
C SER A 284 6.70 -48.41 -27.64
N LEU A 285 7.53 -49.42 -27.37
CA LEU A 285 8.19 -50.38 -28.26
C LEU A 285 8.72 -49.89 -29.61
#